data_AF-A0A7V5AQ73-F1
#
_entry.id   AF-A0A7V5AQ73-F1
#
_cell.length_a   1.000
_cell.length_b   1.000
_cell.length_c   1.000
_cell.angle_alpha   90.00
_cell.angle_beta   90.00
_cell.angle_gamma   90.00
#
_symmetry.space_group_name_H-M   'P 1'
#
loop_
_entity.id
_entity.type
_entity.pdbx_description
1 polymer ?
#
loop_
_entity_poly.entity_id
_entity_poly.type
_entity_poly.pdbx_seq_one_letter_code
_entity_poly.pdbx_strand_id
1 'polypeptide(L)'
;MDCAETKELLLEYVLGFLSDDKKTELEHHLESCPNCRRSADALLAEEAFIRSVAHHLSLKGSVLPLITRKMVPVYRTIWGRLAIAAGAIAAAILITLLFSAPLAMPEYATTQPSSPKLINAPGNSYILFVAPLEKPTRYTNPPTIEPSLKDRLTDEGTD
;
A
#
# COMPACT_ATOMS: atom_id res chain seq x y z
N MET A 1 -24.17 -1.54 10.49
CA MET A 1 -24.30 -0.97 9.14
C MET A 1 -25.52 -0.05 8.97
N ASP A 2 -25.34 1.07 8.28
CA ASP A 2 -26.42 1.98 7.86
C ASP A 2 -26.83 1.78 6.38
N CYS A 3 -27.87 2.47 5.92
CA CYS A 3 -28.38 2.32 4.55
C CYS A 3 -27.41 2.85 3.47
N ALA A 4 -26.48 3.74 3.80
CA ALA A 4 -25.52 4.28 2.84
C ALA A 4 -24.40 3.26 2.59
N GLU A 5 -23.81 2.74 3.67
CA GLU A 5 -22.82 1.66 3.64
C GLU A 5 -23.40 0.41 2.96
N THR A 6 -24.67 0.07 3.25
CA THR A 6 -25.37 -1.04 2.59
C THR A 6 -25.36 -0.91 1.07
N LYS A 7 -25.64 0.28 0.54
CA LYS A 7 -25.72 0.50 -0.92
C LYS A 7 -24.38 0.28 -1.61
N GLU A 8 -23.28 0.59 -0.94
CA GLU A 8 -21.94 0.36 -1.46
C GLU A 8 -21.62 -1.15 -1.50
N LEU A 9 -22.04 -1.90 -0.48
CA LEU A 9 -21.78 -3.34 -0.37
C LEU A 9 -22.71 -4.23 -1.20
N LEU A 10 -23.88 -3.72 -1.62
CA LEU A 10 -24.87 -4.52 -2.37
C LEU A 10 -24.33 -5.12 -3.66
N LEU A 11 -23.47 -4.40 -4.39
CA LEU A 11 -22.90 -4.90 -5.64
C LEU A 11 -21.93 -6.06 -5.38
N GLU A 12 -21.07 -5.94 -4.36
CA GLU A 12 -20.13 -6.99 -3.95
C GLU A 12 -20.86 -8.22 -3.42
N TYR A 13 -21.97 -8.02 -2.69
CA TYR A 13 -22.84 -9.09 -2.23
C TYR A 13 -23.46 -9.89 -3.37
N VAL A 14 -24.07 -9.22 -4.35
CA VAL A 14 -24.72 -9.86 -5.51
C VAL A 14 -23.71 -10.64 -6.37
N LEU A 15 -22.49 -10.12 -6.48
CA LEU A 15 -21.41 -10.76 -7.22
C LEU A 15 -20.68 -11.86 -6.43
N GLY A 16 -20.97 -12.02 -5.13
CA GLY A 16 -20.35 -13.03 -4.27
C GLY A 16 -18.90 -12.73 -3.87
N PHE A 17 -18.50 -11.45 -3.87
CA PHE A 17 -17.15 -11.02 -3.49
C PHE A 17 -17.02 -10.52 -2.04
N LEU A 18 -18.14 -10.42 -1.34
CA LEU A 18 -18.18 -9.94 0.03
C LEU A 18 -17.60 -10.99 1.00
N SER A 19 -16.82 -10.57 2.01
CA SER A 19 -16.33 -11.48 3.05
C SER A 19 -17.48 -12.03 3.91
N ASP A 20 -17.31 -13.21 4.51
CA ASP A 20 -18.34 -13.85 5.33
C ASP A 20 -18.82 -12.95 6.48
N ASP A 21 -17.89 -12.27 7.16
CA ASP A 21 -18.22 -11.33 8.25
C ASP A 21 -19.12 -10.18 7.75
N LYS A 22 -18.74 -9.54 6.64
CA LYS A 22 -19.53 -8.44 6.06
C LYS A 22 -20.84 -8.90 5.45
N LYS A 23 -20.88 -10.13 4.93
CA LYS A 23 -22.08 -10.76 4.43
C LYS A 23 -23.11 -10.96 5.53
N THR A 24 -22.71 -11.48 6.70
CA THR A 24 -23.63 -11.64 7.84
C THR A 24 -24.14 -10.30 8.37
N GLU A 25 -23.30 -9.27 8.45
CA GLU A 25 -23.71 -7.92 8.85
C GLU A 25 -24.73 -7.33 7.86
N LEU A 26 -24.50 -7.52 6.56
CA LEU A 26 -25.39 -7.10 5.48
C LEU A 26 -26.73 -7.82 5.54
N GLU A 27 -26.73 -9.14 5.64
CA GLU A 27 -27.95 -9.96 5.72
C GLU A 27 -28.83 -9.54 6.91
N HIS A 28 -28.23 -9.32 8.07
CA HIS A 28 -28.96 -8.81 9.25
C HIS A 28 -29.62 -7.44 9.00
N HIS A 29 -28.98 -6.54 8.24
CA HIS A 29 -29.61 -5.29 7.85
C HIS A 29 -30.72 -5.48 6.81
N LEU A 30 -30.55 -6.38 5.85
CA LEU A 30 -31.59 -6.68 4.84
C LEU A 30 -32.85 -7.28 5.46
N GLU A 31 -32.71 -8.01 6.57
CA GLU A 31 -33.84 -8.50 7.36
C GLU A 31 -34.63 -7.36 8.04
N SER A 32 -33.93 -6.32 8.48
CA SER A 32 -34.53 -5.20 9.22
C SER A 32 -34.93 -4.01 8.36
N CYS A 33 -34.36 -3.85 7.16
CA CYS A 33 -34.61 -2.70 6.28
C CYS A 33 -35.27 -3.12 4.94
N PRO A 34 -36.59 -2.92 4.79
CA PRO A 34 -37.30 -3.35 3.58
C PRO A 34 -36.89 -2.57 2.32
N ASN A 35 -36.37 -1.35 2.47
CA ASN A 35 -35.90 -0.56 1.32
C ASN A 35 -34.62 -1.16 0.72
N CYS A 36 -33.62 -1.42 1.57
CA CYS A 36 -32.38 -2.07 1.15
C CYS A 36 -32.64 -3.48 0.61
N ARG A 37 -33.57 -4.22 1.20
CA ARG A 37 -34.00 -5.53 0.70
C ARG A 37 -34.54 -5.46 -0.73
N ARG A 38 -35.44 -4.52 -1.04
CA ARG A 38 -35.93 -4.34 -2.42
C ARG A 38 -34.82 -4.02 -3.41
N SER A 39 -33.85 -3.21 -3.00
CA SER A 39 -32.68 -2.91 -3.84
C SER A 39 -31.83 -4.16 -4.09
N ALA A 40 -31.60 -4.98 -3.06
CA ALA A 40 -30.90 -6.26 -3.20
C ALA A 40 -31.64 -7.21 -4.15
N ASP A 41 -32.95 -7.38 -3.96
CA ASP A 41 -33.79 -8.24 -4.78
C ASP A 41 -33.80 -7.80 -6.25
N ALA A 42 -33.84 -6.49 -6.52
CA ALA A 42 -33.75 -5.94 -7.87
C ALA A 42 -32.42 -6.29 -8.55
N LEU A 43 -31.30 -6.10 -7.84
CA LEU A 43 -29.97 -6.43 -8.37
C LEU A 43 -29.80 -7.94 -8.60
N LEU A 44 -30.33 -8.79 -7.70
CA LEU A 44 -30.33 -10.25 -7.88
C LEU A 44 -31.16 -10.68 -9.11
N ALA A 45 -32.29 -10.01 -9.36
CA ALA A 45 -33.10 -10.27 -10.55
C ALA A 45 -32.37 -9.87 -11.85
N GLU A 46 -31.69 -8.72 -11.85
CA GLU A 46 -30.84 -8.29 -12.97
C GLU A 46 -29.68 -9.27 -13.22
N GLU A 47 -29.01 -9.71 -12.16
CA GLU A 47 -27.93 -10.70 -12.21
C GLU A 47 -28.42 -12.02 -12.80
N ALA A 48 -29.55 -12.53 -12.33
CA ALA A 48 -30.16 -13.76 -12.84
C ALA A 48 -30.55 -13.62 -14.32
N PHE A 49 -31.07 -12.46 -14.73
CA PHE A 49 -31.39 -12.18 -16.12
C PHE A 49 -30.12 -12.19 -16.98
N ILE A 50 -29.07 -11.46 -16.59
CA ILE A 50 -27.79 -11.44 -17.31
C ILE A 50 -27.22 -12.86 -17.42
N ARG A 51 -27.25 -13.64 -16.33
CA ARG A 51 -26.80 -15.03 -16.32
C ARG A 51 -27.61 -15.91 -17.28
N SER A 52 -28.94 -15.75 -17.33
CA SER A 52 -29.80 -16.48 -18.26
C SER A 52 -29.48 -16.14 -19.72
N VAL A 53 -29.32 -14.85 -20.04
CA VAL A 53 -28.97 -14.39 -21.39
C VAL A 53 -27.59 -14.90 -21.78
N ALA A 54 -26.61 -14.82 -20.87
CA ALA A 54 -25.27 -15.34 -21.10
C ALA A 54 -25.26 -16.85 -21.37
N HIS A 55 -26.11 -17.60 -20.68
CA HIS A 55 -26.29 -19.03 -20.90
C HIS A 55 -26.92 -19.31 -22.28
N HIS A 56 -27.96 -18.57 -22.66
CA HIS A 56 -28.62 -18.72 -23.96
C HIS A 56 -27.71 -18.36 -25.14
N LEU A 57 -26.89 -17.33 -24.99
CA LEU A 57 -25.93 -16.91 -26.01
C LEU A 57 -24.74 -17.86 -26.14
N SER A 58 -24.69 -18.96 -25.38
CA SER A 58 -23.59 -19.93 -25.40
C SER A 58 -22.24 -19.24 -25.44
N LEU A 59 -22.04 -18.25 -24.55
CA LEU A 59 -20.74 -17.60 -24.29
C LEU A 59 -19.75 -18.57 -23.63
N LYS A 60 -19.76 -19.84 -24.05
CA LYS A 60 -19.14 -21.01 -23.45
C LYS A 60 -17.64 -21.13 -23.75
N GLY A 61 -16.96 -20.14 -24.33
CA GLY A 61 -15.53 -20.33 -24.59
C GLY A 61 -14.65 -19.20 -25.09
N SER A 62 -15.16 -18.07 -25.62
CA SER A 62 -14.25 -17.13 -26.31
C SER A 62 -14.43 -15.65 -25.98
N VAL A 63 -15.53 -15.23 -25.35
CA VAL A 63 -15.83 -13.79 -25.18
C VAL A 63 -15.74 -13.30 -23.73
N LEU A 64 -15.71 -14.21 -22.75
CA LEU A 64 -15.37 -13.85 -21.36
C LEU A 64 -14.03 -13.11 -21.20
N PRO A 65 -12.91 -13.49 -21.85
CA PRO A 65 -11.64 -12.80 -21.65
C PRO A 65 -11.63 -11.36 -22.19
N LEU A 66 -12.54 -11.00 -23.11
CA LEU A 66 -12.64 -9.63 -23.63
C LEU A 66 -13.35 -8.70 -22.65
N ILE A 67 -14.33 -9.20 -21.90
CA ILE A 67 -15.07 -8.40 -20.92
C ILE A 67 -14.29 -8.31 -19.60
N THR A 68 -13.67 -9.41 -19.14
CA THR A 68 -12.84 -9.37 -17.93
C THR A 68 -11.62 -8.45 -18.08
N ARG A 69 -11.04 -8.36 -19.29
CA ARG A 69 -9.88 -7.47 -19.55
C ARG A 69 -10.19 -5.98 -19.34
N LYS A 70 -11.45 -5.56 -19.44
CA LYS A 70 -11.85 -4.15 -19.26
C LYS A 70 -12.25 -3.81 -17.83
N MET A 71 -12.66 -4.78 -17.02
CA MET A 71 -13.04 -4.57 -15.60
C MET A 71 -11.89 -4.71 -14.61
N VAL A 72 -10.82 -5.43 -14.96
CA VAL A 72 -9.61 -5.57 -14.14
C VAL A 72 -8.96 -4.23 -13.70
N PRO A 73 -8.87 -3.15 -14.51
CA PRO A 73 -8.19 -1.93 -14.05
C PRO A 73 -8.94 -1.18 -12.95
N VAL A 74 -10.28 -1.28 -12.89
CA VAL A 74 -11.08 -0.61 -11.84
C VAL A 74 -10.94 -1.35 -10.51
N TYR A 75 -10.90 -2.68 -10.54
CA TYR A 75 -10.70 -3.48 -9.33
C TYR A 75 -9.26 -3.36 -8.79
N ARG A 76 -8.26 -3.24 -9.68
CA ARG A 76 -6.85 -3.06 -9.33
C ARG A 76 -6.56 -1.71 -8.67
N THR A 77 -7.27 -0.64 -9.02
CA THR A 77 -7.07 0.68 -8.40
C THR A 77 -7.67 0.78 -7.01
N ILE A 78 -8.82 0.14 -6.75
CA ILE A 78 -9.45 0.11 -5.42
C ILE A 78 -8.62 -0.75 -4.45
N TRP A 79 -8.25 -1.98 -4.85
CA TRP A 79 -7.41 -2.85 -4.03
C TRP A 79 -5.97 -2.34 -3.89
N GLY A 80 -5.44 -1.68 -4.94
CA GLY A 80 -4.12 -1.05 -4.89
C GLY A 80 -4.04 0.07 -3.86
N ARG A 81 -5.10 0.86 -3.66
CA ARG A 81 -5.14 1.91 -2.64
C ARG A 81 -5.22 1.35 -1.22
N LEU A 82 -5.95 0.26 -1.00
CA LEU A 82 -6.00 -0.46 0.29
C LEU A 82 -4.65 -1.11 0.65
N ALA A 83 -3.95 -1.69 -0.32
CA ALA A 83 -2.63 -2.28 -0.10
C ALA A 83 -1.56 -1.23 0.30
N ILE A 84 -1.65 -0.01 -0.24
CA ILE A 84 -0.73 1.09 0.10
C ILE A 84 -0.96 1.58 1.53
N ALA A 85 -2.22 1.63 2.00
CA ALA A 85 -2.54 2.03 3.37
C ALA A 85 -2.04 1.02 4.42
N ALA A 86 -2.11 -0.29 4.12
CA ALA A 86 -1.60 -1.33 5.00
C ALA A 86 -0.05 -1.34 5.09
N GLY A 87 0.64 -1.01 4.00
CA GLY A 87 2.11 -0.93 3.97
C GLY A 87 2.69 0.21 4.82
N ALA A 88 2.00 1.34 4.92
CA ALA A 88 2.47 2.50 5.68
C ALA A 88 2.57 2.24 7.20
N ILE A 89 1.65 1.44 7.75
CA ILE A 89 1.64 1.10 9.18
C ILE A 89 2.83 0.20 9.53
N ALA A 90 3.12 -0.81 8.69
CA ALA A 90 4.26 -1.70 8.90
C ALA A 90 5.60 -0.95 8.84
N ALA A 91 5.75 -0.01 7.90
CA ALA A 91 6.94 0.83 7.81
C ALA A 91 7.09 1.76 9.02
N ALA A 92 6.01 2.37 9.50
CA ALA A 92 6.02 3.22 10.69
C ALA A 92 6.45 2.43 11.93
N ILE A 93 5.91 1.22 12.14
CA ILE A 93 6.29 0.32 13.26
C ILE A 93 7.78 -0.01 13.19
N LEU A 94 8.30 -0.36 12.01
CA LEU A 94 9.71 -0.70 11.80
C LEU A 94 10.63 0.49 12.08
N ILE A 95 10.24 1.70 11.67
CA ILE A 95 10.98 2.94 11.97
C ILE A 95 10.97 3.24 13.47
N THR A 96 9.82 3.12 14.15
CA THR A 96 9.79 3.29 15.61
C THR A 96 10.68 2.28 16.33
N LEU A 97 10.66 1.00 15.93
CA LEU A 97 11.52 -0.02 16.55
C LEU A 97 13.02 0.25 16.33
N LEU A 98 13.40 0.80 15.18
CA LEU A 98 14.78 1.20 14.89
C LEU A 98 15.26 2.38 15.75
N PHE A 99 14.38 3.34 16.07
CA PHE A 99 14.72 4.51 16.87
C PHE A 99 14.51 4.34 18.38
N SER A 100 13.64 3.43 18.80
CA SER A 100 13.38 3.14 20.22
C SER A 100 14.29 2.07 20.79
N ALA A 101 15.18 1.47 19.99
CA ALA A 101 16.26 0.66 20.53
C ALA A 101 17.10 1.59 21.41
N PRO A 102 17.09 1.42 22.76
CA PRO A 102 18.02 2.16 23.58
C PRO A 102 19.38 1.82 23.03
N LEU A 103 20.12 2.84 22.59
CA LEU A 103 21.56 2.75 22.49
C LEU A 103 21.98 2.44 23.92
N ALA A 104 22.00 1.15 24.26
CA ALA A 104 22.74 0.61 25.37
C ALA A 104 24.17 0.96 25.01
N MET A 105 24.52 2.21 25.33
CA MET A 105 25.88 2.68 25.35
C MET A 105 26.59 1.60 26.12
N PRO A 106 27.52 0.84 25.49
CA PRO A 106 28.32 -0.09 26.26
C PRO A 106 28.91 0.79 27.35
N GLU A 107 28.56 0.45 28.59
CA GLU A 107 29.16 1.04 29.76
C GLU A 107 30.64 0.77 29.59
N TYR A 108 31.34 1.73 29.01
CA TYR A 108 32.76 1.69 28.83
C TYR A 108 33.24 1.75 30.27
N ALA A 109 33.55 0.56 30.81
CA ALA A 109 34.26 0.42 32.03
C ALA A 109 35.42 1.40 31.93
N THR A 110 35.29 2.51 32.62
CA THR A 110 36.32 3.52 32.71
C THR A 110 37.37 2.83 33.55
N THR A 111 38.25 2.09 32.88
CA THR A 111 39.51 1.65 33.44
C THR A 111 40.23 2.93 33.80
N GLN A 112 40.08 3.29 35.07
CA GLN A 112 40.77 4.36 35.73
C GLN A 112 42.25 4.24 35.32
N PRO A 113 42.79 5.20 34.55
CA PRO A 113 44.17 5.12 34.11
C PRO A 113 45.02 5.18 35.36
N SER A 114 45.61 4.04 35.72
CA SER A 114 46.72 3.99 36.66
C SER A 114 47.75 4.98 36.15
N SER A 115 47.95 6.04 36.92
CA SER A 115 48.90 7.12 36.71
C SER A 115 50.15 6.64 35.96
N PRO A 116 50.49 7.22 34.80
CA PRO A 116 51.70 6.86 34.07
C PRO A 116 52.89 7.17 34.98
N LYS A 117 53.65 6.12 35.29
CA LYS A 117 54.94 6.26 35.96
C LYS A 117 55.86 6.99 34.96
N LEU A 118 56.04 8.30 35.18
CA LEU A 118 56.99 9.13 34.46
C LEU A 118 58.40 8.61 34.71
N ILE A 119 58.87 7.74 33.81
CA ILE A 119 60.28 7.42 33.69
C ILE A 119 60.88 8.58 32.88
N ASN A 120 61.53 9.51 33.59
CA ASN A 120 62.35 10.54 32.96
C ASN A 120 63.50 9.84 32.21
N ALA A 121 63.32 9.68 30.90
CA ALA A 121 64.43 9.46 29.98
C ALA A 121 64.75 10.83 29.33
N PRO A 122 65.96 11.36 29.53
CA PRO A 122 66.39 12.56 28.83
C PRO A 122 66.71 12.19 27.38
N GLY A 123 65.88 12.64 26.45
CA GLY A 123 66.21 12.58 25.03
C GLY A 123 65.03 12.28 24.13
N ASN A 124 64.45 13.35 23.61
CA ASN A 124 63.98 13.46 22.22
C ASN A 124 63.01 12.39 21.71
N SER A 125 61.71 12.68 21.72
CA SER A 125 60.80 12.18 20.68
C SER A 125 59.52 13.01 20.60
N TYR A 126 59.29 13.54 19.40
CA TYR A 126 58.12 14.31 18.98
C TYR A 126 56.97 13.34 18.67
N ILE A 127 55.76 13.65 19.13
CA ILE A 127 54.54 12.90 18.78
C ILE A 127 53.92 13.59 17.55
N LEU A 128 53.91 12.87 16.42
CA LEU A 128 53.22 13.27 15.19
C LEU A 128 51.71 13.07 15.35
N PHE A 129 50.95 14.16 15.25
CA PHE A 129 49.49 14.12 15.10
C PHE A 129 49.14 13.73 13.66
N VAL A 130 48.46 12.59 13.48
CA VAL A 130 47.84 12.23 12.21
C VAL A 130 46.35 12.55 12.30
N ALA A 131 45.91 13.54 11.53
CA ALA A 131 44.50 13.92 11.43
C ALA A 131 43.69 12.84 10.68
N PRO A 132 42.45 12.53 11.09
CA PRO A 132 41.60 11.61 10.35
C PRO A 132 41.02 12.29 9.10
N LEU A 133 41.22 11.66 7.95
CA LEU A 133 40.63 12.04 6.66
C LEU A 133 39.10 11.87 6.68
N GLU A 134 38.38 12.99 6.52
CA GLU A 134 36.94 13.01 6.25
C GLU A 134 36.66 12.38 4.86
N LYS A 135 35.69 11.45 4.81
CA LYS A 135 35.27 10.75 3.59
C LYS A 135 34.13 11.51 2.87
N PRO A 136 34.01 11.34 1.54
CA PRO A 136 33.25 12.21 0.65
C PRO A 136 31.73 12.05 0.73
N THR A 137 31.04 13.18 0.59
CA THR A 137 29.59 13.33 0.45
C THR A 137 29.07 12.57 -0.78
N ARG A 138 28.06 11.73 -0.55
CA ARG A 138 27.29 11.01 -1.58
C ARG A 138 26.50 12.00 -2.44
N TYR A 139 26.72 11.90 -3.75
CA TYR A 139 25.98 12.60 -4.80
C TYR A 139 24.56 12.04 -4.89
N THR A 140 23.55 12.87 -4.64
CA THR A 140 22.14 12.56 -4.93
C THR A 140 21.80 12.98 -6.35
N ASN A 141 21.41 12.02 -7.20
CA ASN A 141 20.94 12.28 -8.56
C ASN A 141 19.68 13.17 -8.53
N PRO A 142 19.53 14.09 -9.49
CA PRO A 142 18.31 14.87 -9.65
C PRO A 142 17.15 14.00 -10.21
N PRO A 143 15.90 14.31 -9.84
CA PRO A 143 14.74 13.56 -10.31
C PRO A 143 14.52 13.77 -11.82
N THR A 144 14.34 12.66 -12.53
CA THR A 144 13.89 12.61 -13.92
C THR A 144 12.46 13.15 -13.98
N ILE A 145 12.27 14.28 -14.67
CA ILE A 145 10.96 14.87 -14.96
C ILE A 145 10.37 14.08 -16.13
N GLU A 146 9.31 13.31 -15.88
CA GLU A 146 8.49 12.72 -16.95
C GLU A 146 7.66 13.82 -17.64
N PRO A 147 7.62 13.86 -18.98
CA PRO A 147 6.84 14.84 -19.72
C PRO A 147 5.33 14.60 -19.57
N SER A 148 4.63 15.67 -19.21
CA SER A 148 3.18 15.74 -19.02
C SER A 148 2.42 15.38 -20.30
N LEU A 149 1.51 14.41 -20.19
CA LEU A 149 0.65 13.84 -21.23
C LEU A 149 -0.48 14.79 -21.70
N LYS A 150 -0.24 16.10 -21.76
CA LYS A 150 -1.24 17.10 -22.18
C LYS A 150 -1.09 17.61 -23.62
N ASP A 151 0.02 17.32 -24.29
CA ASP A 151 0.28 17.86 -25.63
C ASP A 151 -0.09 16.92 -26.80
N ARG A 152 -0.89 15.87 -26.58
CA ARG A 152 -1.10 14.81 -27.58
C ARG A 152 -2.49 14.70 -28.20
N LEU A 153 -3.38 15.65 -27.95
CA LEU A 153 -4.78 15.60 -28.43
C LEU A 153 -5.21 16.95 -29.04
N THR A 154 -4.52 17.40 -30.08
CA THR A 154 -5.03 18.39 -31.03
C THR A 154 -4.45 18.09 -32.41
N ASP A 155 -4.91 17.01 -33.04
CA ASP A 155 -4.85 16.84 -34.49
C ASP A 155 -5.73 15.67 -34.84
N GLU A 156 -6.98 15.95 -35.22
CA GLU A 156 -7.74 15.24 -36.26
C GLU A 156 -8.92 16.14 -36.65
N GLY A 157 -8.69 16.94 -37.69
CA GLY A 157 -9.71 17.66 -38.43
C GLY A 157 -9.99 16.98 -39.76
N THR A 158 -11.21 17.20 -40.24
CA THR A 158 -11.61 17.30 -41.66
C THR A 158 -11.31 16.13 -42.59
N ASP A 159 -12.32 15.31 -42.88
CA ASP A 159 -13.14 15.41 -44.10
C ASP A 159 -14.40 14.53 -44.00
#